data_AF-A0A662E8R8-F1
#
_entry.id   AF-A0A662E8R8-F1
#
_cell.length_a   1.000
_cell.length_b   1.000
_cell.length_c   1.000
_cell.angle_alpha   90.00
_cell.angle_beta   90.00
_cell.angle_gamma   90.00
#
_symmetry.space_group_name_H-M   'P 1'
#
loop_
_entity.id
_entity.type
_entity.pdbx_description
1 polymer ?
#
loop_
_entity_poly.entity_id
_entity_poly.type
_entity_poly.pdbx_seq_one_letter_code
_entity_poly.pdbx_strand_id
1 'polypeptide(L)' 'MRVTLSIPDPIAQRFRAAVPPRQRSRLVTGLIEQELARRDDALAAACHAANSDPALEKEIDQWQTFDDEFEE' A
#
# COMPACT_ATOMS: atom_id res chain seq x y z
N MET A 1 1.01 18.90 7.37
CA MET A 1 -0.37 18.77 6.87
C MET A 1 -1.32 18.53 8.04
N ARG A 2 -2.55 19.04 8.00
CA ARG A 2 -3.60 18.76 9.01
C ARG A 2 -4.75 18.04 8.33
N VAL A 3 -5.22 16.95 8.92
CA VAL A 3 -6.33 16.13 8.42
C VAL A 3 -7.37 16.01 9.52
N THR A 4 -8.64 16.12 9.16
CA THR A 4 -9.79 15.89 10.04
C THR A 4 -10.46 14.59 9.64
N LEU A 5 -10.70 13.71 10.60
CA LEU A 5 -11.29 12.40 10.39
C LEU A 5 -12.56 12.28 11.23
N SER A 6 -13.61 11.72 10.63
CA SER A 6 -14.84 11.37 11.33
C SER A 6 -14.77 9.89 11.72
N ILE A 7 -15.03 9.61 13.00
CA ILE A 7 -15.13 8.25 13.54
C ILE A 7 -16.36 8.16 14.43
N PRO A 8 -16.95 6.96 14.64
CA PRO A 8 -18.11 6.82 15.51
C PRO A 8 -17.84 7.31 16.93
N ASP A 9 -18.83 7.98 17.54
CA ASP A 9 -18.70 8.56 18.89
C ASP A 9 -18.22 7.56 19.96
N PRO A 10 -18.70 6.30 20.01
CA PRO A 10 -18.19 5.33 20.99
C PRO A 10 -16.68 5.10 20.87
N ILE A 11 -16.15 5.14 19.65
CA ILE A 11 -14.72 4.96 19.39
C ILE A 11 -13.96 6.23 19.77
N ALA A 12 -14.48 7.41 19.42
CA ALA A 12 -13.88 8.69 19.78
C ALA A 12 -13.77 8.86 21.30
N GLN A 13 -14.80 8.48 22.06
CA GLN A 13 -14.80 8.53 23.51
C GLN A 13 -13.72 7.61 24.10
N ARG A 14 -13.67 6.35 23.68
CA ARG A 14 -12.65 5.39 24.11
C ARG A 14 -11.24 5.86 23.78
N PHE A 15 -11.02 6.36 22.56
CA PHE A 15 -9.73 6.90 22.14
C PHE A 15 -9.29 8.09 23.01
N ARG A 16 -10.19 9.04 23.29
CA ARG A 16 -9.88 10.20 24.13
C ARG A 16 -9.60 9.82 25.57
N ALA A 17 -10.30 8.81 26.11
CA ALA A 17 -10.11 8.32 27.47
C ALA A 17 -8.79 7.55 27.62
N ALA A 18 -8.45 6.69 26.64
CA ALA A 18 -7.26 5.84 26.74
C ALA A 18 -5.97 6.54 26.31
N VAL A 19 -6.04 7.53 25.42
CA VAL A 19 -4.85 8.16 24.82
C VAL A 19 -4.70 9.61 25.28
N PRO A 20 -3.60 9.94 25.99
CA PRO A 20 -3.37 11.28 26.50
C PRO A 20 -3.38 12.36 25.42
N PRO A 21 -3.80 13.60 25.75
CA PRO A 21 -3.60 14.75 24.89
C PRO A 21 -2.15 14.83 24.38
N ARG A 22 -1.94 15.33 23.15
CA ARG A 22 -0.64 15.44 22.46
C ARG A 22 0.00 14.11 22.02
N GLN A 23 -0.46 12.96 22.50
CA GLN A 23 -0.03 11.64 21.99
C GLN A 23 -0.99 11.06 20.94
N ARG A 24 -2.21 11.57 20.89
CA ARG A 24 -3.29 11.13 19.98
C ARG A 24 -2.87 11.15 18.51
N SER A 25 -2.33 12.27 18.03
CA SER A 25 -1.87 12.36 16.64
C SER A 25 -0.73 11.40 16.36
N ARG A 26 0.21 11.24 17.30
CA ARG A 26 1.32 10.27 17.14
C ARG A 26 0.81 8.84 17.01
N LEU A 27 -0.18 8.44 17.83
CA LEU A 27 -0.77 7.11 17.73
C LEU A 27 -1.43 6.90 16.38
N VAL A 28 -2.28 7.84 15.94
CA VAL A 28 -2.98 7.74 14.66
C VAL A 28 -1.98 7.70 13.50
N THR A 29 -0.93 8.52 13.53
CA THR A 29 0.14 8.48 12.53
C THR A 29 0.82 7.11 12.48
N GLY A 30 1.21 6.55 13.62
CA GLY A 30 1.84 5.22 13.66
C GLY A 30 0.93 4.11 13.14
N LEU A 31 -0.38 4.18 13.42
CA LEU A 31 -1.35 3.22 12.88
C LEU A 31 -1.53 3.36 11.36
N ILE A 32 -1.50 4.59 10.85
CA ILE A 32 -1.54 4.86 9.40
C ILE A 32 -0.28 4.32 8.73
N GLU A 33 0.91 4.60 9.27
CA GLU A 33 2.18 4.10 8.75
C GLU A 33 2.21 2.57 8.67
N GLN A 34 1.75 1.88 9.72
CA GLN A 34 1.67 0.42 9.75
C GLN A 34 0.73 -0.14 8.68
N GLU A 35 -0.45 0.46 8.51
CA GLU A 35 -1.42 0.00 7.51
C GLU A 35 -0.94 0.29 6.07
N LEU A 36 -0.24 1.40 5.85
CA LEU A 36 0.37 1.70 4.55
C LEU A 36 1.46 0.68 4.22
N ALA A 37 2.40 0.43 5.14
CA ALA A 37 3.45 -0.57 4.96
C ALA A 37 2.86 -1.95 4.65
N ARG A 38 1.82 -2.37 5.39
CA ARG A 38 1.13 -3.64 5.13
C ARG A 38 0.54 -3.73 3.72
N ARG A 39 -0.01 -2.64 3.19
CA ARG A 39 -0.57 -2.59 1.82
C ARG A 39 0.53 -2.61 0.78
N ASP A 40 1.60 -1.87 1.01
CA ASP A 40 2.75 -1.82 0.11
C ASP A 40 3.42 -3.21 0.02
N ASP A 41 3.60 -3.90 1.15
CA ASP A 41 4.12 -5.27 1.20
C ASP A 41 3.22 -6.25 0.45
N ALA A 42 1.90 -6.15 0.63
CA ALA A 42 0.94 -7.00 -0.08
C ALA A 42 0.98 -6.75 -1.59
N LEU A 43 1.12 -5.49 -2.02
CA LEU A 43 1.26 -5.13 -3.42
C LEU A 43 2.58 -5.65 -4.00
N ALA A 44 3.70 -5.46 -3.30
CA ALA A 44 5.00 -5.98 -3.70
C ALA A 44 4.99 -7.50 -3.86
N ALA A 45 4.35 -8.22 -2.92
CA ALA A 45 4.19 -9.67 -3.00
C ALA A 45 3.34 -10.09 -4.21
N ALA A 46 2.25 -9.38 -4.50
CA ALA A 46 1.43 -9.65 -5.67
C ALA A 46 2.19 -9.42 -6.98
N CYS A 47 2.95 -8.33 -7.08
CA CYS A 47 3.83 -8.05 -8.23
C CYS A 47 4.89 -9.13 -8.39
N HIS A 48 5.51 -9.58 -7.29
CA HIS A 48 6.51 -10.64 -7.35
C HIS A 48 5.91 -11.97 -7.82
N ALA A 49 4.72 -12.31 -7.34
CA ALA A 49 4.00 -13.51 -7.77
C ALA A 49 3.65 -13.44 -9.27
N ALA A 50 3.16 -12.29 -9.75
CA ALA A 50 2.87 -12.10 -11.17
C ALA A 50 4.13 -12.21 -12.03
N ASN A 51 5.23 -11.53 -11.64
CA ASN A 51 6.49 -11.57 -12.38
C ASN A 51 7.18 -12.94 -12.36
N SER A 52 6.83 -13.79 -11.39
CA SER A 52 7.36 -15.16 -11.30
C SER A 52 6.41 -16.19 -11.93
N ASP A 53 5.33 -15.75 -12.58
CA ASP A 53 4.40 -16.64 -13.29
C ASP A 53 5.03 -17.10 -14.61
N PRO A 54 5.32 -18.40 -14.79
CA PRO A 54 5.96 -18.91 -16.01
C PRO A 54 5.09 -18.73 -17.26
N ALA A 55 3.76 -18.67 -17.11
CA ALA A 55 2.87 -18.41 -18.24
C ALA A 55 3.02 -16.97 -18.74
N LEU A 56 3.12 -16.01 -17.80
CA LEU A 56 3.40 -14.62 -18.11
C LEU A 56 4.82 -14.44 -18.67
N GLU A 57 5.83 -15.10 -18.09
CA GLU A 57 7.21 -15.07 -18.59
C GLU A 57 7.28 -15.53 -20.05
N LYS A 58 6.64 -16.65 -20.37
CA LYS A 58 6.58 -17.18 -21.73
C LYS A 58 5.84 -16.25 -22.71
N GLU A 59 4.81 -15.56 -22.23
CA GLU A 59 4.14 -14.52 -23.01
C GLU A 59 5.10 -13.36 -23.27
N ILE A 60 5.72 -12.79 -22.23
CA ILE A 60 6.70 -11.70 -22.34
C ILE A 60 7.81 -12.05 -23.33
N ASP A 61 8.39 -13.25 -23.26
CA ASP A 61 9.42 -13.71 -24.21
C ASP A 61 8.91 -13.70 -25.66
N GLN A 62 7.66 -14.08 -25.92
CA GLN A 62 7.06 -13.97 -27.25
C GLN A 62 6.93 -12.51 -27.68
N TRP A 63 6.49 -11.61 -26.80
CA TRP A 63 6.43 -10.18 -27.09
C TRP A 63 7.82 -9.56 -27.31
N GLN A 64 8.89 -10.10 -26.71
CA GLN A 64 10.26 -9.63 -26.93
C GLN A 64 10.88 -10.16 -28.24
N THR A 65 10.28 -11.14 -28.91
CA THR A 65 10.76 -11.63 -30.21
C THR A 65 10.37 -10.75 -31.41
N PHE A 66 9.56 -9.72 -31.20
CA PHE A 66 9.32 -8.71 -32.23
C PHE A 66 10.56 -7.81 -32.32
N ASP A 67 11.34 -7.95 -33.40
CA ASP A 67 12.32 -6.95 -33.79
C ASP A 67 11.56 -5.71 -34.24
N ASP A 68 11.42 -4.72 -33.34
CA ASP A 68 11.09 -3.37 -33.76
C ASP A 68 12.30 -2.82 -34.53
N GLU A 69 12.35 -3.06 -35.84
CA GLU A 69 13.19 -2.29 -36.76
C GLU A 69 12.71 -0.83 -36.69
N PHE A 70 13.31 -0.04 -35.81
CA PHE A 70 13.17 1.41 -35.82
C PHE A 70 13.85 1.95 -37.09
N GLU A 71 13.07 2.15 -38.16
CA GLU A 71 13.51 2.97 -39.30
C GLU A 71 13.54 4.45 -38.87
N GLU A 72 14.73 5.06 -38.90
CA GLU A 72 15.02 6.46 -38.57
C GLU A 72 14.66 7.43 -39.71
#